data_AF-A0A3N0IWI8-F1
#
_entry.id   AF-A0A3N0IWI8-F1
#
_cell.length_a   1.000
_cell.length_b   1.000
_cell.length_c   1.000
_cell.angle_alpha   90.00
_cell.angle_beta   90.00
_cell.angle_gamma   90.00
#
_symmetry.space_group_name_H-M   'P 1'
#
loop_
_entity.id
_entity.type
_entity.pdbx_description
1 polymer ?
#
loop_
_entity_poly.entity_id
_entity_poly.type
_entity_poly.pdbx_seq_one_letter_code
_entity_poly.pdbx_strand_id
1 'polypeptide(L)'
;MGIGFYFDMTRCTGCRACQVACKDKNRLDVGTIYRHAQTFSVGSFPNVSAYSYSGSCNHCETPACFAACPTGAIEKREDGAVVIDREACSGDGSCTKACPYGVPQILPDGKAGKCDSCYLIREAGGKPACVAACPNRALDFGEYDDMRQKHGEDNVSEIAVLPSADATKPSLLIKAKEAAASKDFVDVNW
;
A
#
# COMPACT_ATOMS: atom_id res chain seq x y z
N MET A 1 4.51 -3.55 16.09
CA MET A 1 4.19 -3.63 14.64
C MET A 1 4.70 -4.96 14.12
N GLY A 2 4.03 -5.55 13.12
CA GLY A 2 4.48 -6.78 12.46
C GLY A 2 5.19 -6.48 11.15
N ILE A 3 4.77 -7.14 10.07
CA ILE A 3 5.26 -6.87 8.71
C ILE A 3 5.07 -5.41 8.26
N GLY A 4 5.94 -4.95 7.37
CA GLY A 4 5.88 -3.62 6.78
C GLY A 4 6.45 -3.54 5.36
N PHE A 5 5.92 -2.59 4.59
CA PHE A 5 6.48 -2.22 3.30
C PHE A 5 7.50 -1.09 3.47
N TYR A 6 8.61 -1.19 2.75
CA TYR A 6 9.51 -0.07 2.50
C TYR A 6 9.40 0.39 1.05
N PHE A 7 9.35 1.71 0.85
CA PHE A 7 9.29 2.34 -0.47
C PHE A 7 10.36 3.44 -0.61
N ASP A 8 11.29 3.24 -1.54
CA ASP A 8 12.27 4.24 -1.93
C ASP A 8 11.76 5.11 -3.08
N MET A 9 11.22 6.27 -2.72
CA MET A 9 10.69 7.24 -3.69
C MET A 9 11.78 7.82 -4.59
N THR A 10 13.04 7.81 -4.14
CA THR A 10 14.18 8.32 -4.93
C THR A 10 14.51 7.43 -6.13
N ARG A 11 14.10 6.16 -6.08
CA ARG A 11 14.34 5.15 -7.13
C ARG A 11 13.09 4.82 -7.95
N CYS A 12 11.90 5.14 -7.45
CA CYS A 12 10.66 4.84 -8.15
C CYS A 12 10.45 5.78 -9.35
N THR A 13 10.23 5.19 -10.54
CA THR A 13 9.92 5.92 -11.78
C THR A 13 8.45 5.83 -12.18
N GLY A 14 7.60 5.23 -11.34
CA GLY A 14 6.18 5.07 -11.65
C GLY A 14 5.89 4.10 -12.81
N CYS A 15 6.81 3.18 -13.14
CA CYS A 15 6.68 2.27 -14.29
C CYS A 15 5.52 1.23 -14.22
N ARG A 16 4.79 1.17 -13.10
CA ARG A 16 3.64 0.27 -12.87
C ARG A 16 3.94 -1.25 -12.96
N ALA A 17 5.20 -1.68 -13.02
CA ALA A 17 5.55 -3.11 -12.97
C ALA A 17 5.03 -3.81 -11.70
N CYS A 18 5.13 -3.14 -10.55
CA CYS A 18 4.62 -3.64 -9.27
C CYS A 18 3.09 -3.79 -9.25
N GLN A 19 2.37 -2.94 -9.99
CA GLN A 19 0.92 -2.98 -10.15
C GLN A 19 0.52 -4.17 -11.03
N VAL A 20 1.19 -4.36 -12.17
CA VAL A 20 0.94 -5.49 -13.09
C VAL A 20 1.22 -6.82 -12.39
N ALA A 21 2.35 -6.97 -11.69
CA ALA A 21 2.67 -8.19 -10.96
C ALA A 21 1.67 -8.49 -9.83
N CYS A 22 1.20 -7.46 -9.13
CA CYS A 22 0.17 -7.63 -8.11
C CYS A 22 -1.16 -8.09 -8.70
N LYS A 23 -1.53 -7.52 -9.86
CA LYS A 23 -2.74 -7.91 -10.60
C LYS A 23 -2.67 -9.35 -11.08
N ASP A 24 -1.56 -9.74 -11.70
CA ASP A 24 -1.33 -11.09 -12.22
C ASP A 24 -1.38 -12.15 -11.10
N LYS A 25 -0.59 -11.96 -10.02
CA LYS A 25 -0.57 -12.86 -8.86
C LYS A 25 -1.96 -13.10 -8.27
N ASN A 26 -2.78 -12.05 -8.19
CA ASN A 26 -4.11 -12.12 -7.58
C ASN A 26 -5.24 -12.41 -8.57
N ARG A 27 -4.93 -12.56 -9.87
CA ARG A 27 -5.92 -12.74 -10.95
C ARG A 27 -7.04 -11.70 -10.92
N LEU A 28 -6.68 -10.43 -10.71
CA LEU A 28 -7.67 -9.36 -10.57
C LEU A 28 -8.33 -9.02 -11.92
N ASP A 29 -9.63 -8.76 -11.90
CA ASP A 29 -10.39 -8.33 -13.07
C ASP A 29 -9.94 -6.95 -13.59
N VAL A 30 -10.35 -6.62 -14.82
CA VAL A 30 -10.17 -5.26 -15.37
C VAL A 30 -10.79 -4.22 -14.43
N GLY A 31 -10.08 -3.13 -14.18
CA GLY A 31 -10.49 -2.10 -13.22
C GLY A 31 -10.03 -2.34 -11.78
N THR A 32 -9.90 -3.59 -11.32
CA THR A 32 -9.42 -3.89 -9.96
C THR A 32 -7.90 -3.78 -9.88
N ILE A 33 -7.42 -3.01 -8.90
CA ILE A 33 -6.01 -2.73 -8.65
C ILE A 33 -5.75 -2.73 -7.15
N TYR A 34 -4.88 -3.60 -6.65
CA TYR A 34 -4.54 -3.66 -5.21
C TYR A 34 -3.27 -2.89 -4.83
N ARG A 35 -2.40 -2.63 -5.80
CA ARG A 35 -1.22 -1.77 -5.65
C ARG A 35 -1.25 -0.73 -6.75
N HIS A 36 -1.31 0.54 -6.37
CA HIS A 36 -1.30 1.65 -7.31
C HIS A 36 0.13 2.18 -7.48
N ALA A 37 0.46 2.67 -8.66
CA ALA A 37 1.59 3.56 -8.86
C ALA A 37 1.12 4.81 -9.60
N GLN A 38 1.17 5.95 -8.90
CA GLN A 38 0.74 7.27 -9.38
C GLN A 38 1.94 8.21 -9.40
N THR A 39 1.87 9.24 -10.24
CA THR A 39 2.92 10.26 -10.38
C THR A 39 2.30 11.62 -10.15
N PHE A 40 3.00 12.43 -9.38
CA PHE A 40 2.56 13.77 -9.01
C PHE A 40 3.61 14.79 -9.45
N SER A 41 3.15 15.94 -9.90
CA SER A 41 3.98 17.13 -10.10
C SER A 41 3.69 18.17 -9.03
N VAL A 42 4.69 18.95 -8.65
CA VAL A 42 4.60 20.06 -7.71
C VAL A 42 5.35 21.28 -8.25
N GLY A 43 4.96 22.46 -7.79
CA GLY A 43 5.53 23.73 -8.24
C GLY A 43 5.06 24.15 -9.62
N SER A 44 5.67 25.21 -10.14
CA SER A 44 5.33 25.82 -11.43
C SER A 44 6.60 26.29 -12.14
N PHE A 45 6.53 26.46 -13.47
CA PHE A 45 7.69 26.87 -14.26
C PHE A 45 8.33 28.16 -13.72
N PRO A 46 9.67 28.22 -13.56
CA PRO A 46 10.69 27.24 -13.97
C PRO A 46 11.03 26.17 -12.90
N ASN A 47 10.40 26.20 -11.73
CA ASN A 47 10.73 25.34 -10.58
C ASN A 47 9.70 24.20 -10.42
N VAL A 48 9.65 23.30 -11.40
CA VAL A 48 8.81 22.10 -11.36
C VAL A 48 9.59 20.92 -10.79
N SER A 49 8.94 20.11 -9.95
CA SER A 49 9.44 18.81 -9.51
C SER A 49 8.37 17.74 -9.66
N ALA A 50 8.79 16.47 -9.70
CA ALA A 50 7.87 15.35 -9.78
C ALA A 50 8.37 14.16 -8.95
N TYR A 51 7.41 13.36 -8.48
CA TYR A 51 7.67 12.13 -7.76
C TYR A 51 6.59 11.10 -8.08
N SER A 52 6.94 9.82 -7.97
CA SER A 52 5.98 8.72 -8.07
C SER A 52 5.82 8.04 -6.73
N TYR A 53 4.60 7.66 -6.38
CA TYR A 53 4.29 6.89 -5.19
C TYR A 53 3.69 5.55 -5.59
N SER A 54 4.17 4.45 -4.98
CA SER A 54 3.55 3.14 -5.13
C SER A 54 3.10 2.56 -3.79
N GLY A 55 1.80 2.57 -3.56
CA GLY A 55 1.16 2.11 -2.32
C GLY A 55 0.21 0.93 -2.54
N SER A 56 0.01 0.16 -1.47
CA SER A 56 -1.02 -0.89 -1.33
C SER A 56 -1.62 -0.81 0.08
N CYS A 57 -2.27 -1.89 0.56
CA CYS A 57 -2.61 -1.99 1.97
C CYS A 57 -1.37 -1.80 2.85
N ASN A 58 -1.48 -0.93 3.85
CA ASN A 58 -0.42 -0.66 4.82
C ASN A 58 -0.38 -1.67 5.97
N HIS A 59 -1.34 -2.60 6.05
CA HIS A 59 -1.48 -3.58 7.14
C HIS A 59 -1.29 -2.93 8.52
N CYS A 60 -2.06 -1.86 8.74
CA CYS A 60 -1.83 -0.91 9.83
C CYS A 60 -1.87 -1.56 11.22
N GLU A 61 -1.20 -0.94 12.18
CA GLU A 61 -1.18 -1.43 13.55
C GLU A 61 -2.57 -1.37 14.20
N THR A 62 -3.30 -0.28 13.95
CA THR A 62 -4.71 -0.08 14.36
C THR A 62 -5.59 0.06 13.12
N PRO A 63 -5.97 -1.04 12.45
CA PRO A 63 -6.65 -0.98 11.16
C PRO A 63 -8.11 -0.57 11.31
N ALA A 64 -8.46 0.62 10.81
CA ALA A 64 -9.84 1.11 10.81
C ALA A 64 -10.81 0.18 10.06
N CYS A 65 -10.36 -0.47 8.98
CA CYS A 65 -11.19 -1.41 8.24
C CYS A 65 -11.55 -2.67 9.05
N PHE A 66 -10.63 -3.15 9.89
CA PHE A 66 -10.86 -4.28 10.80
C PHE A 66 -11.95 -3.92 11.82
N ALA A 67 -11.82 -2.78 12.48
CA ALA A 67 -12.79 -2.30 13.47
C ALA A 67 -14.19 -2.04 12.88
N ALA A 68 -14.26 -1.71 11.59
CA ALA A 68 -15.52 -1.40 10.90
C ALA A 68 -16.27 -2.63 10.34
N CYS A 69 -15.67 -3.82 10.33
CA CYS A 69 -16.28 -5.00 9.71
C CYS A 69 -17.36 -5.62 10.61
N PRO A 70 -18.64 -5.63 10.21
CA PRO A 70 -19.72 -6.10 11.08
C PRO A 70 -19.77 -7.63 11.22
N THR A 71 -19.19 -8.37 10.27
CA THR A 71 -19.22 -9.84 10.26
C THR A 71 -17.96 -10.48 10.86
N GLY A 72 -16.95 -9.69 11.20
CA GLY A 72 -15.64 -10.21 11.63
C GLY A 72 -14.83 -10.84 10.49
N ALA A 73 -15.17 -10.59 9.23
CA ALA A 73 -14.46 -11.14 8.07
C ALA A 73 -13.04 -10.58 7.85
N ILE A 74 -12.64 -9.55 8.60
CA ILE A 74 -11.28 -9.00 8.51
C ILE A 74 -10.52 -9.48 9.74
N GLU A 75 -9.33 -10.03 9.52
CA GLU A 75 -8.45 -10.55 10.58
C GLU A 75 -7.10 -9.82 10.53
N LYS A 76 -6.48 -9.58 11.68
CA LYS A 76 -5.06 -9.25 11.77
C LYS A 76 -4.32 -10.51 12.22
N ARG A 77 -3.53 -11.07 11.30
CA ARG A 77 -2.72 -12.27 11.54
C ARG A 77 -1.61 -12.00 12.55
N GLU A 78 -1.00 -13.08 13.06
CA GLU A 78 0.13 -13.02 14.01
C GLU A 78 1.31 -12.22 13.46
N ASP A 79 1.61 -12.35 12.16
CA ASP A 79 2.66 -11.57 11.47
C ASP A 79 2.26 -10.11 11.20
N GLY A 80 1.10 -9.66 11.69
CA GLY A 80 0.59 -8.30 11.51
C GLY A 80 -0.14 -8.07 10.17
N ALA A 81 -0.19 -9.05 9.26
CA ALA A 81 -0.92 -8.90 8.02
C ALA A 81 -2.43 -8.85 8.29
N VAL A 82 -3.03 -7.69 8.02
CA VAL A 82 -4.50 -7.56 7.94
C VAL A 82 -5.00 -8.25 6.67
N VAL A 83 -5.93 -9.21 6.75
CA VAL A 83 -6.47 -9.99 5.61
C VAL A 83 -7.99 -10.02 5.67
N ILE A 84 -8.64 -10.42 4.56
CA ILE A 84 -10.10 -10.60 4.50
C ILE A 84 -10.38 -12.07 4.24
N ASP A 85 -11.10 -12.72 5.15
CA ASP A 85 -11.78 -13.99 4.89
C ASP A 85 -12.99 -13.72 3.98
N ARG A 86 -12.89 -14.18 2.74
CA ARG A 86 -13.94 -13.98 1.74
C ARG A 86 -15.15 -14.87 1.97
N GLU A 87 -15.05 -15.97 2.68
CA GLU A 87 -16.20 -16.82 2.97
C GLU A 87 -17.08 -16.20 4.06
N ALA A 88 -16.48 -15.52 5.04
CA ALA A 88 -17.20 -14.74 6.06
C ALA A 88 -17.66 -13.35 5.59
N CYS A 89 -17.20 -12.88 4.43
CA CYS A 89 -17.51 -11.54 3.92
C CYS A 89 -18.93 -11.46 3.34
N SER A 90 -19.76 -10.58 3.90
CA SER A 90 -21.13 -10.32 3.43
C SER A 90 -21.24 -9.29 2.29
N GLY A 91 -20.15 -8.58 1.98
CA GLY A 91 -20.14 -7.58 0.91
C GLY A 91 -20.73 -6.21 1.28
N ASP A 92 -20.89 -5.90 2.57
CA ASP A 92 -21.55 -4.67 3.04
C ASP A 92 -20.78 -3.37 2.70
N GLY A 93 -19.45 -3.46 2.57
CA GLY A 93 -18.59 -2.35 2.16
C GLY A 93 -18.21 -1.35 3.26
N SER A 94 -18.49 -1.61 4.54
CA SER A 94 -18.05 -0.72 5.63
C SER A 94 -16.53 -0.55 5.66
N CYS A 95 -15.79 -1.61 5.34
CA CYS A 95 -14.33 -1.58 5.27
C CYS A 95 -13.77 -0.64 4.19
N THR A 96 -14.48 -0.46 3.06
CA THR A 96 -14.05 0.42 1.96
C THR A 96 -14.17 1.89 2.37
N LYS A 97 -15.25 2.23 3.09
CA LYS A 97 -15.51 3.57 3.64
C LYS A 97 -14.58 3.92 4.80
N ALA A 98 -14.22 2.93 5.63
CA ALA A 98 -13.43 3.15 6.84
C ALA A 98 -11.93 3.29 6.58
N CYS A 99 -11.40 2.75 5.47
CA CYS A 99 -9.97 2.82 5.20
C CYS A 99 -9.57 4.21 4.70
N PRO A 100 -8.75 4.98 5.44
CA PRO A 100 -8.39 6.34 5.02
C PRO A 100 -7.52 6.35 3.76
N TYR A 101 -6.87 5.23 3.43
CA TYR A 101 -6.04 5.07 2.24
C TYR A 101 -6.81 4.56 1.01
N GLY A 102 -8.12 4.36 1.10
CA GLY A 102 -8.96 3.91 -0.03
C GLY A 102 -8.61 2.52 -0.58
N VAL A 103 -8.09 1.62 0.27
CA VAL A 103 -7.52 0.34 -0.19
C VAL A 103 -8.54 -0.78 -0.43
N PRO A 104 -9.46 -1.11 0.51
CA PRO A 104 -10.43 -2.17 0.26
C PRO A 104 -11.41 -1.79 -0.85
N GLN A 105 -11.70 -2.73 -1.74
CA GLN A 105 -12.61 -2.56 -2.87
C GLN A 105 -13.68 -3.65 -2.83
N ILE A 106 -14.90 -3.33 -3.27
CA ILE A 106 -15.91 -4.36 -3.59
C ILE A 106 -15.59 -4.91 -4.98
N LEU A 107 -15.45 -6.22 -5.06
CA LEU A 107 -15.13 -6.94 -6.29
C LEU A 107 -16.40 -7.33 -7.06
N PRO A 108 -16.28 -7.78 -8.31
CA PRO A 108 -17.45 -8.13 -9.14
C PRO A 108 -18.37 -9.21 -8.55
N ASP A 109 -17.84 -10.07 -7.68
CA ASP A 109 -18.63 -11.09 -6.95
C ASP A 109 -19.37 -10.54 -5.71
N GLY A 110 -19.32 -9.23 -5.50
CA GLY A 110 -19.96 -8.54 -4.37
C GLY A 110 -19.18 -8.60 -3.07
N LYS A 111 -18.05 -9.31 -3.00
CA LYS A 111 -17.24 -9.44 -1.79
C LYS A 111 -16.13 -8.41 -1.75
N ALA A 112 -15.70 -8.03 -0.55
CA ALA A 112 -14.57 -7.12 -0.39
C ALA A 112 -13.23 -7.83 -0.70
N GLY A 113 -12.27 -7.08 -1.25
CA GLY A 113 -10.92 -7.56 -1.52
C GLY A 113 -9.89 -6.45 -1.40
N LYS A 114 -8.64 -6.83 -1.08
CA LYS A 114 -7.49 -5.93 -0.95
C LYS A 114 -6.18 -6.71 -0.98
N CYS A 115 -5.05 -5.99 -1.00
CA CYS A 115 -3.72 -6.58 -0.78
C CYS A 115 -3.69 -7.42 0.51
N ASP A 116 -3.13 -8.62 0.39
CA ASP A 116 -2.98 -9.65 1.41
C ASP A 116 -1.52 -9.79 1.87
N SER A 117 -0.65 -8.82 1.55
CA SER A 117 0.81 -8.90 1.70
C SER A 117 1.45 -10.13 1.04
N CYS A 118 0.76 -10.78 0.10
CA CYS A 118 1.17 -12.05 -0.51
C CYS A 118 1.54 -13.12 0.54
N TYR A 119 0.78 -13.24 1.63
CA TYR A 119 1.14 -14.10 2.77
C TYR A 119 1.46 -15.55 2.36
N LEU A 120 0.69 -16.17 1.46
CA LEU A 120 0.98 -17.53 0.96
C LEU A 120 2.33 -17.66 0.25
N ILE A 121 2.74 -16.61 -0.49
CA ILE A 121 4.06 -16.59 -1.14
C ILE A 121 5.16 -16.45 -0.09
N ARG A 122 4.92 -15.67 0.96
CA ARG A 122 5.87 -15.48 2.07
C ARG A 122 6.05 -16.74 2.90
N GLU A 123 4.97 -17.46 3.19
CA GLU A 123 5.00 -18.76 3.88
C GLU A 123 5.80 -19.80 3.08
N ALA A 124 5.81 -19.69 1.75
CA ALA A 124 6.64 -20.51 0.86
C ALA A 124 8.09 -20.00 0.72
N GLY A 125 8.53 -19.01 1.51
CA GLY A 125 9.87 -18.42 1.48
C GLY A 125 10.10 -17.38 0.37
N GLY A 126 9.05 -16.99 -0.35
CA GLY A 126 9.10 -15.98 -1.39
C GLY A 126 8.92 -14.55 -0.88
N LYS A 127 9.06 -13.57 -1.79
CA LYS A 127 8.75 -12.15 -1.53
C LYS A 127 7.38 -11.78 -2.13
N PRO A 128 6.71 -10.73 -1.62
CA PRO A 128 5.53 -10.21 -2.29
C PRO A 128 5.79 -9.92 -3.77
N ALA A 129 4.83 -10.27 -4.64
CA ALA A 129 5.01 -10.18 -6.09
C ALA A 129 5.41 -8.77 -6.56
N CYS A 130 4.84 -7.74 -5.94
CA CYS A 130 5.17 -6.35 -6.23
C CYS A 130 6.62 -5.96 -5.88
N VAL A 131 7.19 -6.57 -4.83
CA VAL A 131 8.59 -6.38 -4.42
C VAL A 131 9.51 -7.11 -5.39
N ALA A 132 9.21 -8.38 -5.68
CA ALA A 132 10.00 -9.20 -6.60
C ALA A 132 10.05 -8.60 -8.03
N ALA A 133 8.96 -7.98 -8.48
CA ALA A 133 8.86 -7.42 -9.84
C ALA A 133 9.42 -5.99 -9.98
N CYS A 134 9.87 -5.34 -8.91
CA CYS A 134 10.31 -3.95 -8.99
C CYS A 134 11.68 -3.82 -9.67
N PRO A 135 11.78 -3.32 -10.93
CA PRO A 135 13.04 -3.29 -11.66
C PRO A 135 14.06 -2.33 -11.02
N ASN A 136 13.58 -1.27 -10.39
CA ASN A 136 14.42 -0.25 -9.77
C ASN A 136 14.83 -0.61 -8.34
N ARG A 137 14.32 -1.74 -7.79
CA ARG A 137 14.49 -2.12 -6.37
C ARG A 137 14.09 -0.97 -5.43
N ALA A 138 12.98 -0.31 -5.76
CA ALA A 138 12.37 0.76 -4.98
C ALA A 138 11.40 0.22 -3.90
N LEU A 139 11.17 -1.09 -3.85
CA LEU A 139 10.31 -1.73 -2.88
C LEU A 139 11.10 -2.78 -2.11
N ASP A 140 10.87 -2.84 -0.80
CA ASP A 140 11.32 -3.92 0.07
C ASP A 140 10.20 -4.29 1.05
N PHE A 141 10.35 -5.44 1.71
CA PHE A 141 9.34 -5.96 2.62
C PHE A 141 9.98 -6.90 3.64
N GLY A 142 9.51 -6.83 4.89
CA GLY A 142 9.93 -7.68 5.99
C GLY A 142 9.25 -7.26 7.28
N GLU A 143 9.80 -7.65 8.42
CA GLU A 143 9.40 -7.11 9.71
C GLU A 143 9.65 -5.59 9.75
N TYR A 144 8.70 -4.84 10.31
CA TYR A 144 8.72 -3.37 10.25
C TYR A 144 9.98 -2.79 10.88
N ASP A 145 10.36 -3.28 12.07
CA ASP A 145 11.53 -2.79 12.80
C ASP A 145 12.84 -3.14 12.08
N ASP A 146 12.93 -4.32 11.45
CA ASP A 146 14.07 -4.70 10.61
C ASP A 146 14.19 -3.80 9.38
N MET A 147 13.06 -3.45 8.75
CA MET A 147 13.05 -2.53 7.60
C MET A 147 13.48 -1.12 8.00
N ARG A 148 13.05 -0.66 9.17
CA ARG A 148 13.46 0.62 9.75
C ARG A 148 14.96 0.65 10.04
N GLN A 149 15.48 -0.38 10.70
CA GLN A 149 16.92 -0.51 10.95
C GLN A 149 17.73 -0.57 9.65
N LYS A 150 17.28 -1.35 8.66
CA LYS A 150 17.98 -1.58 7.40
C LYS A 150 18.04 -0.34 6.51
N HIS A 151 16.96 0.44 6.44
CA HIS A 151 16.81 1.55 5.50
C HIS A 151 16.94 2.93 6.14
N GLY A 152 17.17 2.99 7.45
CA GLY A 152 17.39 4.22 8.22
C GLY A 152 16.15 4.71 8.97
N GLU A 153 16.40 5.50 10.02
CA GLU A 153 15.36 6.01 10.93
C GLU A 153 14.60 7.23 10.37
N ASP A 154 15.18 7.94 9.40
CA ASP A 154 14.62 9.17 8.82
C ASP A 154 13.45 8.90 7.85
N ASN A 155 13.05 7.64 7.66
CA ASN A 155 11.92 7.27 6.82
C ASN A 155 10.59 7.69 7.46
N VAL A 156 9.68 8.21 6.63
CA VAL A 156 8.35 8.68 7.06
C VAL A 156 7.27 7.66 6.76
N SER A 157 6.11 7.79 7.41
CA SER A 157 4.92 6.96 7.15
C SER A 157 3.74 7.74 6.57
N GLU A 158 3.95 9.01 6.27
CA GLU A 158 3.00 9.93 5.65
C GLU A 158 3.72 10.88 4.69
N ILE A 159 3.03 11.31 3.64
CA ILE A 159 3.44 12.32 2.66
C ILE A 159 2.19 13.14 2.29
N ALA A 160 2.32 14.25 1.56
CA ALA A 160 1.20 15.16 1.31
C ALA A 160 -0.03 14.51 0.63
N VAL A 161 0.18 13.48 -0.19
CA VAL A 161 -0.89 12.74 -0.87
C VAL A 161 -1.52 11.63 -0.01
N LEU A 162 -1.00 11.39 1.19
CA LEU A 162 -1.52 10.38 2.11
C LEU A 162 -2.20 11.03 3.32
N PRO A 163 -3.19 10.36 3.93
CA PRO A 163 -3.69 10.71 5.25
C PRO A 163 -2.60 10.65 6.31
N SER A 164 -2.84 11.31 7.45
CA SER A 164 -1.93 11.24 8.58
C SER A 164 -1.72 9.81 9.07
N ALA A 165 -0.47 9.48 9.41
CA ALA A 165 -0.08 8.19 9.96
C ALA A 165 -0.76 7.93 11.32
N ASP A 166 -1.05 8.96 12.11
CA ASP A 166 -1.68 8.80 13.44
C ASP A 166 -3.08 8.19 13.38
N ALA A 167 -3.77 8.30 12.24
CA ALA A 167 -5.11 7.76 12.06
C ALA A 167 -5.16 6.23 12.21
N THR A 168 -4.09 5.51 11.82
CA THR A 168 -4.09 4.05 11.86
C THR A 168 -2.74 3.40 12.20
N LYS A 169 -1.67 4.19 12.34
CA LYS A 169 -0.28 3.73 12.52
C LYS A 169 0.11 2.74 11.41
N PRO A 170 0.22 3.19 10.14
CA PRO A 170 0.46 2.32 8.99
C PRO A 170 1.84 1.64 9.07
N SER A 171 1.91 0.36 8.70
CA SER A 171 3.17 -0.40 8.61
C SER A 171 3.86 -0.12 7.26
N LEU A 172 4.22 1.14 7.06
CA LEU A 172 4.79 1.68 5.84
C LEU A 172 5.97 2.61 6.18
N LEU A 173 7.09 2.41 5.49
CA LEU A 173 8.25 3.29 5.53
C LEU A 173 8.49 3.85 4.13
N ILE A 174 8.66 5.16 4.05
CA ILE A 174 8.89 5.88 2.81
C ILE A 174 10.18 6.68 2.94
N LYS A 175 11.15 6.40 2.06
CA LYS A 175 12.24 7.33 1.81
C LYS A 175 11.72 8.40 0.85
N ALA A 176 11.17 9.46 1.42
CA ALA A 176 10.46 10.50 0.66
C ALA A 176 11.42 11.45 -0.05
N LYS A 177 11.01 11.94 -1.22
CA LYS A 177 11.62 13.14 -1.83
C LYS A 177 11.04 14.38 -1.16
N GLU A 178 11.79 15.46 -1.08
CA GLU A 178 11.31 16.75 -0.55
C GLU A 178 10.03 17.23 -1.25
N ALA A 179 9.93 17.02 -2.57
CA ALA A 179 8.75 17.33 -3.36
C ALA A 179 7.45 16.67 -2.84
N ALA A 180 7.53 15.53 -2.16
CA ALA A 180 6.37 14.84 -1.61
C ALA A 180 5.79 15.47 -0.34
N ALA A 181 6.45 16.51 0.20
CA ALA A 181 5.92 17.31 1.32
C ALA A 181 5.03 18.48 0.85
N SER A 182 5.08 18.86 -0.44
CA SER A 182 4.28 19.96 -0.99
C SER A 182 2.79 19.58 -1.06
N LYS A 183 1.91 20.48 -0.64
CA LYS A 183 0.45 20.31 -0.64
C LYS A 183 -0.21 20.71 -1.97
N ASP A 184 0.56 21.33 -2.83
CA ASP A 184 0.23 21.86 -4.15
C ASP A 184 0.55 20.83 -5.25
N PHE A 185 0.40 19.55 -4.91
CA PHE A 185 0.56 18.43 -5.83
C PHE A 185 -0.59 18.35 -6.83
N VAL A 186 -0.26 17.93 -8.04
CA VAL A 186 -1.21 17.61 -9.10
C VAL A 186 -0.94 16.19 -9.57
N ASP A 187 -1.97 15.34 -9.59
CA ASP A 187 -1.88 13.99 -10.15
C ASP A 187 -1.69 14.07 -11.66
N VAL A 188 -0.62 13.44 -12.14
CA VAL A 188 -0.26 13.38 -13.55
C VAL A 188 -0.85 12.10 -14.13
N ASN A 189 -2.07 12.22 -14.62
CA ASN A 189 -2.78 11.15 -15.30
C ASN A 189 -2.52 11.23 -16.81
N TRP A 190 -1.65 10.36 -17.31
CA TRP A 190 -1.48 10.06 -18.74
C TRP A 190 -2.27 8.82 -19.14
#